data_AF-A0A3D9BHW8-F1
#
_entry.id   AF-A0A3D9BHW8-F1
#
_cell.length_a   1.000
_cell.length_b   1.000
_cell.length_c   1.000
_cell.angle_alpha   90.00
_cell.angle_beta   90.00
_cell.angle_gamma   90.00
#
_symmetry.space_group_name_H-M   'P 1'
#
loop_
_entity.id
_entity.type
_entity.pdbx_description
1 polymer ?
#
loop_
_entity_poly.entity_id
_entity_poly.type
_entity_poly.pdbx_seq_one_letter_code
_entity_poly.pdbx_strand_id
1 'polypeptide(L)'
;MPDLEDGDAVHAFRERLIEILSEFDPDELRPTETRSRRIRALASGKGVTSLETIVAQKLDHERAAEFDDQPDPLCRSIWAFLNARETFEDAESFHFARQFRDHRKLYDAFEVDLENATPLDASSVDERALSIRIKQVLELRPAISCTVRALDLPKTDAHPASIMLIVRHGGPLSSVYNHRDDGRRAAIYYRPPNEATLIYTPSLQQIEVCADSPLV
;
A
#
# COMPACT_ATOMS: atom_id res chain seq x y z
N MET A 1 0.82 -33.23 4.60
CA MET A 1 -0.25 -32.40 4.03
C MET A 1 -1.51 -33.24 4.00
N PRO A 2 -2.67 -32.72 4.44
CA PRO A 2 -3.93 -33.46 4.43
C PRO A 2 -4.38 -33.68 2.98
N ASP A 3 -5.23 -34.69 2.77
CA ASP A 3 -6.01 -34.77 1.55
C ASP A 3 -6.97 -33.57 1.50
N LEU A 4 -6.97 -32.84 0.39
CA LEU A 4 -7.77 -31.61 0.23
C LEU A 4 -9.26 -31.91 0.00
N GLU A 5 -9.60 -33.14 -0.39
CA GLU A 5 -10.99 -33.58 -0.55
C GLU A 5 -11.62 -34.01 0.80
N ASP A 6 -10.80 -34.27 1.82
CA ASP A 6 -11.23 -34.63 3.17
C ASP A 6 -11.28 -33.39 4.08
N GLY A 7 -12.48 -32.85 4.25
CA GLY A 7 -12.72 -31.66 5.08
C GLY A 7 -12.32 -31.82 6.55
N ASP A 8 -12.48 -33.03 7.12
CA ASP A 8 -12.15 -33.31 8.51
C ASP A 8 -10.63 -33.38 8.70
N ALA A 9 -9.92 -34.04 7.77
CA ALA A 9 -8.46 -34.06 7.76
C ALA A 9 -7.85 -32.66 7.58
N VAL A 10 -8.44 -31.82 6.72
CA VAL A 10 -8.04 -30.42 6.55
C VAL A 10 -8.25 -29.63 7.84
N HIS A 11 -9.40 -29.79 8.50
CA HIS A 11 -9.68 -29.09 9.75
C HIS A 11 -8.72 -29.52 10.86
N ALA A 12 -8.50 -30.83 11.04
CA ALA A 12 -7.57 -31.36 12.04
C ALA A 12 -6.13 -30.87 11.81
N PHE A 13 -5.72 -30.77 10.54
CA PHE A 13 -4.41 -30.21 10.19
C PHE A 13 -4.30 -28.72 10.54
N ARG A 14 -5.37 -27.93 10.31
CA ARG A 14 -5.41 -26.50 10.68
C ARG A 14 -5.34 -26.31 12.19
N GLU A 15 -6.10 -27.08 12.96
CA GLU A 15 -6.06 -27.08 14.44
C GLU A 15 -4.64 -27.34 14.93
N ARG A 16 -4.00 -28.40 14.44
CA ARG A 16 -2.63 -28.75 14.81
C ARG A 16 -1.61 -27.66 14.44
N LEU A 17 -1.78 -26.99 13.31
CA LEU A 17 -0.93 -25.85 12.94
C LEU A 17 -1.11 -24.68 13.91
N ILE A 18 -2.35 -24.38 14.33
CA ILE A 18 -2.64 -23.33 15.30
C ILE A 18 -1.99 -23.66 16.64
N GLU A 19 -2.11 -24.91 17.11
CA GLU A 19 -1.45 -25.38 18.34
C GLU A 19 0.06 -25.19 18.26
N ILE A 20 0.70 -25.66 17.20
CA ILE A 20 2.15 -25.50 17.00
C ILE A 20 2.54 -24.02 17.01
N LEU A 21 1.82 -23.18 16.28
CA LEU A 21 2.11 -21.74 16.22
C LEU A 21 1.91 -21.06 17.58
N SER A 22 0.96 -21.53 18.40
CA SER A 22 0.70 -20.96 19.73
C SER A 22 1.84 -21.16 20.73
N GLU A 23 2.77 -22.08 20.45
CA GLU A 23 3.96 -22.33 21.28
C GLU A 23 5.11 -21.34 20.99
N PHE A 24 5.06 -20.60 19.88
CA PHE A 24 6.10 -19.64 19.50
C PHE A 24 5.94 -18.30 20.22
N ASP A 25 7.05 -17.58 20.37
CA ASP A 25 7.01 -16.22 20.93
C ASP A 25 6.25 -15.27 19.98
N PRO A 26 5.32 -14.43 20.48
CA PRO A 26 4.59 -13.48 19.65
C PRO A 26 5.46 -12.50 18.86
N ASP A 27 6.63 -12.11 19.39
CA ASP A 27 7.57 -11.23 18.69
C ASP A 27 8.24 -11.93 17.49
N GLU A 28 8.42 -13.26 17.56
CA GLU A 28 8.91 -14.07 16.43
C GLU A 28 7.84 -14.25 15.35
N LEU A 29 6.57 -14.37 15.73
CA LEU A 29 5.45 -14.54 14.79
C LEU A 29 5.04 -13.22 14.11
N ARG A 30 5.20 -12.08 14.80
CA ARG A 30 4.68 -10.77 14.36
C ARG A 30 5.04 -10.39 12.93
N PRO A 31 6.27 -10.60 12.42
CA PRO A 31 6.61 -10.26 11.03
C PRO A 31 5.79 -11.08 10.02
N THR A 32 5.63 -12.38 10.27
CA THR A 32 4.88 -13.29 9.39
C THR A 32 3.39 -13.02 9.46
N GLU A 33 2.85 -12.76 10.65
CA GLU A 33 1.46 -12.35 10.82
C GLU A 33 1.16 -11.04 10.08
N THR A 34 2.05 -10.06 10.19
CA THR A 34 1.88 -8.76 9.53
C THR A 34 1.81 -8.94 8.01
N ARG A 35 2.72 -9.72 7.42
CA ARG A 35 2.69 -10.03 5.99
C ARG A 35 1.43 -10.79 5.59
N SER A 36 1.01 -11.75 6.40
CA SER A 36 -0.21 -12.54 6.15
C SER A 36 -1.47 -11.68 6.20
N ARG A 37 -1.55 -10.73 7.15
CA ARG A 37 -2.66 -9.76 7.24
C ARG A 37 -2.71 -8.85 6.01
N ARG A 38 -1.57 -8.34 5.55
CA ARG A 38 -1.46 -7.53 4.33
C ARG A 38 -2.00 -8.27 3.12
N ILE A 39 -1.53 -9.50 2.88
CA ILE A 39 -1.99 -10.36 1.78
C ILE A 39 -3.50 -10.62 1.91
N ARG A 40 -3.98 -10.98 3.11
CA ARG A 40 -5.40 -11.26 3.34
C ARG A 40 -6.29 -10.03 3.12
N ALA A 41 -5.82 -8.84 3.46
CA ALA A 41 -6.55 -7.60 3.28
C ALA A 41 -6.86 -7.35 1.80
N LEU A 42 -5.90 -7.60 0.90
CA LEU A 42 -6.11 -7.48 -0.55
C LEU A 42 -6.77 -8.71 -1.20
N ALA A 43 -6.89 -9.82 -0.46
CA ALA A 43 -7.58 -11.02 -0.91
C ALA A 43 -9.08 -11.06 -0.56
N SER A 44 -9.62 -10.03 0.11
CA SER A 44 -10.99 -10.06 0.63
C SER A 44 -11.71 -8.72 0.55
N GLY A 45 -13.05 -8.75 0.48
CA GLY A 45 -13.90 -7.56 0.45
C GLY A 45 -13.52 -6.58 -0.67
N LYS A 46 -13.42 -5.29 -0.31
CA LYS A 46 -13.00 -4.23 -1.26
C LYS A 46 -11.52 -4.33 -1.66
N GLY A 47 -10.70 -5.11 -0.94
CA GLY A 47 -9.28 -5.29 -1.24
C GLY A 47 -9.04 -5.96 -2.59
N VAL A 48 -9.89 -6.92 -2.96
CA VAL A 48 -9.82 -7.61 -4.27
C VAL A 48 -9.95 -6.59 -5.39
N THR A 49 -11.00 -5.78 -5.35
CA THR A 49 -11.24 -4.75 -6.38
C THR A 49 -10.13 -3.68 -6.41
N SER A 50 -9.56 -3.34 -5.25
CA SER A 50 -8.41 -2.42 -5.19
C SER A 50 -7.21 -3.00 -5.90
N LEU A 51 -6.85 -4.25 -5.62
CA LEU A 51 -5.73 -4.93 -6.25
C LEU A 51 -5.91 -5.08 -7.76
N GLU A 52 -7.08 -5.55 -8.21
CA GLU A 52 -7.39 -5.68 -9.64
C GLU A 52 -7.32 -4.33 -10.38
N THR A 53 -7.82 -3.25 -9.75
CA THR A 53 -7.75 -1.90 -10.32
C THR A 53 -6.31 -1.45 -10.54
N ILE A 54 -5.42 -1.67 -9.56
CA ILE A 54 -4.02 -1.26 -9.66
C ILE A 54 -3.25 -2.14 -10.65
N VAL A 55 -3.50 -3.44 -10.65
CA VAL A 55 -2.89 -4.37 -11.62
C VAL A 55 -3.21 -3.94 -13.05
N ALA A 56 -4.49 -3.66 -13.35
CA ALA A 56 -4.92 -3.23 -14.68
C ALA A 56 -4.27 -1.90 -15.14
N GLN A 57 -3.88 -1.03 -14.20
CA GLN A 57 -3.24 0.25 -14.52
C GLN A 57 -1.71 0.18 -14.60
N LYS A 58 -1.07 -0.75 -13.87
CA LYS A 58 0.38 -0.71 -13.64
C LYS A 58 1.17 -1.89 -14.19
N LEU A 59 0.53 -3.04 -14.40
CA LEU A 59 1.20 -4.18 -15.00
C LEU A 59 1.08 -4.14 -16.53
N ASP A 60 2.11 -4.64 -17.20
CA ASP A 60 2.03 -4.95 -18.62
C ASP A 60 1.09 -6.15 -18.87
N HIS A 61 0.78 -6.38 -20.14
CA HIS A 61 -0.19 -7.40 -20.54
C HIS A 61 0.21 -8.82 -20.12
N GLU A 62 1.49 -9.17 -20.20
CA GLU A 62 1.98 -10.51 -19.87
C GLU A 62 1.84 -10.79 -18.37
N ARG A 63 2.28 -9.83 -17.55
CA ARG A 63 2.20 -9.94 -16.09
C ARG A 63 0.77 -9.84 -15.57
N ALA A 64 -0.08 -9.05 -16.21
CA ALA A 64 -1.51 -9.03 -15.91
C ALA A 64 -2.18 -10.38 -16.22
N ALA A 65 -1.80 -11.04 -17.33
CA ALA A 65 -2.33 -12.36 -17.65
C ALA A 65 -1.88 -13.43 -16.63
N GLU A 66 -0.62 -13.42 -16.19
CA GLU A 66 -0.14 -14.31 -15.11
C GLU A 66 -0.88 -14.08 -13.79
N PHE A 67 -1.21 -12.83 -13.47
CA PHE A 67 -2.03 -12.48 -12.32
C PHE A 67 -3.46 -13.03 -12.45
N ASP A 68 -4.08 -12.87 -13.62
CA ASP A 68 -5.45 -13.29 -13.87
C ASP A 68 -5.61 -14.82 -13.84
N ASP A 69 -4.57 -15.56 -14.26
CA ASP A 69 -4.48 -17.02 -14.24
C ASP A 69 -4.40 -17.61 -12.82
N GLN A 70 -4.14 -16.79 -11.80
CA GLN A 70 -4.15 -17.26 -10.42
C GLN A 70 -5.57 -17.73 -10.01
N PRO A 71 -5.68 -18.88 -9.32
CA PRO A 71 -6.95 -19.60 -9.18
C PRO A 71 -8.01 -18.89 -8.34
N ASP A 72 -7.59 -18.06 -7.38
CA ASP A 72 -8.49 -17.34 -6.47
C ASP A 72 -7.90 -16.00 -6.01
N PRO A 73 -8.70 -15.12 -5.35
CA PRO A 73 -8.23 -13.82 -4.88
C PRO A 73 -7.07 -13.88 -3.88
N LEU A 74 -6.95 -14.95 -3.10
CA LEU A 74 -5.82 -15.14 -2.18
C LEU A 74 -4.54 -15.42 -2.96
N CYS A 75 -4.59 -16.33 -3.95
CA CYS A 75 -3.47 -16.61 -4.84
C CYS A 75 -3.07 -15.37 -5.65
N ARG A 76 -4.03 -14.57 -6.14
CA ARG A 76 -3.75 -13.27 -6.79
C ARG A 76 -2.99 -12.31 -5.88
N SER A 77 -3.46 -12.16 -4.65
CA SER A 77 -2.81 -11.31 -3.64
C SER A 77 -1.39 -11.81 -3.29
N ILE A 78 -1.21 -13.12 -3.14
CA ILE A 78 0.11 -13.75 -2.92
C ILE A 78 1.02 -13.51 -4.12
N TRP A 79 0.54 -13.75 -5.34
CA TRP A 79 1.31 -13.55 -6.56
C TRP A 79 1.76 -12.09 -6.67
N ALA A 80 0.87 -11.13 -6.43
CA ALA A 80 1.23 -9.71 -6.47
C ALA A 80 2.28 -9.37 -5.39
N PHE A 81 2.12 -9.89 -4.17
CA PHE A 81 3.08 -9.69 -3.08
C PHE A 81 4.49 -10.23 -3.40
N LEU A 82 4.58 -11.35 -4.13
CA LEU A 82 5.84 -12.02 -4.44
C LEU A 82 6.49 -11.48 -5.73
N ASN A 83 5.70 -11.28 -6.78
CA ASN A 83 6.20 -10.97 -8.11
C ASN A 83 6.10 -9.47 -8.44
N ALA A 84 5.11 -8.77 -7.90
CA ALA A 84 4.79 -7.36 -8.22
C ALA A 84 4.72 -6.50 -6.95
N ARG A 85 5.78 -6.54 -6.13
CA ARG A 85 5.83 -5.91 -4.80
C ARG A 85 5.34 -4.46 -4.77
N GLU A 86 5.80 -3.64 -5.72
CA GLU A 86 5.42 -2.22 -5.77
C GLU A 86 3.92 -2.05 -6.10
N THR A 87 3.40 -2.81 -7.07
CA THR A 87 1.97 -2.84 -7.42
C THR A 87 1.11 -3.29 -6.25
N PHE A 88 1.58 -4.27 -5.47
CA PHE A 88 0.91 -4.71 -4.25
C PHE A 88 0.84 -3.57 -3.21
N GLU A 89 1.94 -2.85 -3.00
CA GLU A 89 1.99 -1.72 -2.06
C GLU A 89 1.13 -0.55 -2.52
N ASP A 90 1.09 -0.26 -3.82
CA ASP A 90 0.16 0.72 -4.41
C ASP A 90 -1.31 0.32 -4.19
N ALA A 91 -1.63 -0.97 -4.32
CA ALA A 91 -2.96 -1.51 -4.04
C ALA A 91 -3.33 -1.41 -2.56
N GLU A 92 -2.38 -1.59 -1.64
CA GLU A 92 -2.60 -1.36 -0.21
C GLU A 92 -2.90 0.10 0.08
N SER A 93 -2.07 1.03 -0.41
CA SER A 93 -2.31 2.47 -0.25
C SER A 93 -3.67 2.86 -0.80
N PHE A 94 -4.06 2.35 -1.98
CA PHE A 94 -5.37 2.62 -2.56
C PHE A 94 -6.52 2.01 -1.73
N HIS A 95 -6.35 0.79 -1.23
CA HIS A 95 -7.33 0.15 -0.37
C HIS A 95 -7.56 0.94 0.92
N PHE A 96 -6.49 1.40 1.58
CA PHE A 96 -6.57 2.23 2.77
C PHE A 96 -7.20 3.59 2.47
N ALA A 97 -6.79 4.26 1.40
CA ALA A 97 -7.37 5.54 0.97
C ALA A 97 -8.90 5.43 0.77
N ARG A 98 -9.38 4.35 0.14
CA ARG A 98 -10.82 4.07 0.02
C ARG A 98 -11.50 3.93 1.38
N GLN A 99 -10.89 3.20 2.32
CA GLN A 99 -11.44 3.08 3.67
C GLN A 99 -11.53 4.44 4.36
N PHE A 100 -10.54 5.31 4.22
CA PHE A 100 -10.58 6.66 4.79
C PHE A 100 -11.71 7.51 4.20
N ARG A 101 -11.84 7.52 2.87
CA ARG A 101 -12.93 8.25 2.17
C ARG A 101 -14.32 7.74 2.57
N ASP A 102 -14.47 6.43 2.70
CA ASP A 102 -15.76 5.81 3.06
C ASP A 102 -16.17 6.08 4.51
N HIS A 103 -15.21 6.08 5.44
CA HIS A 103 -15.48 6.31 6.87
C HIS A 103 -15.40 7.78 7.30
N ARG A 104 -15.08 8.70 6.36
CA ARG A 104 -14.88 10.14 6.61
C ARG A 104 -13.91 10.44 7.76
N LYS A 105 -12.91 9.57 7.96
CA LYS A 105 -11.92 9.75 9.02
C LYS A 105 -10.66 10.35 8.42
N LEU A 106 -10.34 11.58 8.87
CA LEU A 106 -9.10 12.33 8.69
C LEU A 106 -8.69 12.56 7.23
N TYR A 107 -9.15 13.67 6.66
CA TYR A 107 -8.54 14.31 5.51
C TYR A 107 -8.43 15.80 5.81
N ASP A 108 -7.25 16.37 5.60
CA ASP A 108 -7.18 17.80 5.32
C ASP A 108 -7.59 17.97 3.86
N ALA A 109 -8.50 18.92 3.63
CA ALA A 109 -9.13 19.15 2.34
C ALA A 109 -8.83 20.57 1.90
N PHE A 110 -8.20 20.72 0.74
CA PHE A 110 -7.79 22.01 0.22
C PHE A 110 -8.49 22.29 -1.10
N GLU A 111 -9.15 23.45 -1.20
CA GLU A 111 -9.68 23.95 -2.46
C GLU A 111 -8.52 24.37 -3.38
N VAL A 112 -8.68 24.10 -4.67
CA VAL A 112 -7.71 24.44 -5.71
C VAL A 112 -8.40 25.38 -6.68
N ASP A 113 -8.07 26.66 -6.59
CA ASP A 113 -8.56 27.64 -7.54
C ASP A 113 -7.82 27.48 -8.88
N LEU A 114 -8.44 26.73 -9.80
CA LEU A 114 -7.98 26.59 -11.17
C LEU A 114 -8.91 27.37 -12.08
N GLU A 115 -8.39 28.46 -12.67
CA GLU A 115 -9.10 29.27 -13.67
C GLU A 115 -9.64 28.43 -14.84
N ASN A 116 -8.97 27.31 -15.16
CA ASN A 116 -9.43 26.30 -16.11
C ASN A 116 -9.14 24.89 -15.58
N ALA A 117 -10.10 24.30 -14.84
CA ALA A 117 -10.01 22.89 -14.44
C ALA A 117 -10.05 22.00 -15.69
N THR A 118 -8.87 21.55 -16.13
CA THR A 118 -8.72 20.60 -17.22
C THR A 118 -8.94 19.19 -16.67
N PRO A 119 -9.60 18.27 -17.40
CA PRO A 119 -9.60 16.87 -17.04
C PRO A 119 -8.15 16.40 -16.92
N LEU A 120 -7.75 16.02 -15.72
CA LEU A 120 -6.45 15.42 -15.46
C LEU A 120 -6.68 13.91 -15.39
N ASP A 121 -5.83 13.14 -16.04
CA ASP A 121 -5.75 11.69 -15.91
C ASP A 121 -4.41 11.29 -15.27
N ALA A 122 -4.32 10.12 -14.66
CA ALA A 122 -3.08 9.68 -14.04
C ALA A 122 -1.92 9.56 -15.04
N SER A 123 -2.21 9.26 -16.31
CA SER A 123 -1.22 9.11 -17.38
C SER A 123 -0.53 10.42 -17.77
N SER A 124 -1.19 11.55 -17.55
CA SER A 124 -0.71 12.90 -17.82
C SER A 124 0.21 13.44 -16.73
N VAL A 125 0.29 12.77 -15.58
CA VAL A 125 1.15 13.16 -14.46
C VAL A 125 2.58 12.72 -14.73
N ASP A 126 3.50 13.67 -14.85
CA ASP A 126 4.93 13.37 -14.84
C ASP A 126 5.39 13.04 -13.40
N GLU A 127 5.29 11.77 -13.04
CA GLU A 127 5.70 11.22 -11.73
C GLU A 127 7.16 11.61 -11.38
N ARG A 128 8.05 11.66 -12.39
CA ARG A 128 9.47 11.99 -12.20
C ARG A 128 9.66 13.48 -11.93
N ALA A 129 9.06 14.36 -12.72
CA ALA A 129 9.15 15.79 -12.47
C ALA A 129 8.52 16.15 -11.12
N LEU A 130 7.39 15.52 -10.77
CA LEU A 130 6.71 15.77 -9.50
C LEU A 130 7.51 15.28 -8.31
N SER A 131 8.10 14.07 -8.36
CA SER A 131 9.02 13.59 -7.31
C SER A 131 10.23 14.52 -7.12
N ILE A 132 10.83 15.03 -8.20
CA ILE A 132 11.93 16.01 -8.11
C ILE A 132 11.45 17.29 -7.43
N ARG A 133 10.27 17.80 -7.81
CA ARG A 133 9.72 19.02 -7.24
C ARG A 133 9.38 18.86 -5.75
N ILE A 134 8.74 17.78 -5.36
CA ILE A 134 8.45 17.46 -3.95
C ILE A 134 9.74 17.41 -3.15
N LYS A 135 10.76 16.73 -3.68
CA LYS A 135 12.07 16.62 -3.03
C LYS A 135 12.73 17.98 -2.79
N GLN A 136 12.58 18.92 -3.73
CA GLN A 136 13.06 20.30 -3.58
C GLN A 136 12.26 21.07 -2.53
N VAL A 137 10.93 21.01 -2.58
CA VAL A 137 10.05 21.74 -1.64
C VAL A 137 10.21 21.25 -0.20
N LEU A 138 10.37 19.94 -0.01
CA LEU A 138 10.63 19.33 1.29
C LEU A 138 12.11 19.35 1.70
N GLU A 139 12.98 19.97 0.89
CA GLU A 139 14.43 20.08 1.15
C GLU A 139 15.12 18.74 1.48
N LEU A 140 14.66 17.65 0.85
CA LEU A 140 15.21 16.32 1.10
C LEU A 140 16.61 16.21 0.51
N ARG A 141 17.53 15.61 1.27
CA ARG A 141 18.92 15.42 0.84
C ARG A 141 18.98 14.63 -0.48
N PRO A 142 20.00 14.84 -1.33
CA PRO A 142 20.13 14.13 -2.61
C PRO A 142 20.09 12.60 -2.49
N ALA A 143 20.62 12.03 -1.40
CA ALA A 143 20.62 10.58 -1.16
C ALA A 143 19.25 10.01 -0.71
N ILE A 144 18.26 10.84 -0.38
CA ILE A 144 16.92 10.39 0.02
C ILE A 144 16.09 10.15 -1.25
N SER A 145 15.55 8.95 -1.39
CA SER A 145 14.59 8.63 -2.46
C SER A 145 13.25 9.30 -2.18
N CYS A 146 12.61 9.76 -3.25
CA CYS A 146 11.22 10.22 -3.28
C CYS A 146 10.61 9.63 -4.55
N THR A 147 9.51 8.92 -4.42
CA THR A 147 8.74 8.36 -5.54
C THR A 147 7.33 8.90 -5.48
N VAL A 148 6.73 9.05 -6.66
CA VAL A 148 5.33 9.42 -6.83
C VAL A 148 4.70 8.38 -7.73
N ARG A 149 3.51 7.89 -7.37
CA ARG A 149 2.70 7.01 -8.21
C ARG A 149 1.35 7.65 -8.45
N ALA A 150 1.00 7.86 -9.70
CA ALA A 150 -0.30 8.40 -10.11
C ALA A 150 -1.25 7.26 -10.48
N LEU A 151 -2.48 7.34 -9.99
CA LEU A 151 -3.51 6.31 -10.14
C LEU A 151 -4.85 6.96 -10.46
N ASP A 152 -5.54 6.41 -11.45
CA ASP A 152 -6.91 6.83 -11.74
C ASP A 152 -7.86 6.16 -10.74
N LEU A 153 -8.68 6.98 -10.08
CA LEU A 153 -9.77 6.51 -9.25
C LEU A 153 -11.07 6.59 -10.04
N PRO A 154 -11.62 5.44 -10.50
CA PRO A 154 -12.85 5.46 -11.27
C PRO A 154 -14.01 5.97 -10.42
N LYS A 155 -14.97 6.62 -11.08
CA LYS A 155 -16.21 7.08 -10.44
C LYS A 155 -16.93 5.91 -9.77
N THR A 156 -17.44 6.14 -8.57
CA THR A 156 -18.32 5.22 -7.84
C THR A 156 -19.61 5.93 -7.48
N ASP A 157 -20.58 5.21 -6.90
CA ASP A 157 -21.82 5.81 -6.40
C ASP A 157 -21.57 6.80 -5.26
N ALA A 158 -20.52 6.57 -4.47
CA ALA A 158 -20.15 7.40 -3.32
C ALA A 158 -19.21 8.55 -3.67
N HIS A 159 -18.30 8.36 -4.65
CA HIS A 159 -17.21 9.29 -4.94
C HIS A 159 -17.09 9.59 -6.43
N PRO A 160 -16.91 10.86 -6.85
CA PRO A 160 -16.61 11.22 -8.24
C PRO A 160 -15.30 10.58 -8.74
N ALA A 161 -15.08 10.64 -10.05
CA ALA A 161 -13.77 10.30 -10.60
C ALA A 161 -12.70 11.25 -10.04
N SER A 162 -11.58 10.70 -9.62
CA SER A 162 -10.47 11.42 -8.98
C SER A 162 -9.14 10.87 -9.50
N ILE A 163 -8.07 11.60 -9.23
CA ILE A 163 -6.70 11.08 -9.36
C ILE A 163 -6.10 10.96 -7.98
N MET A 164 -5.44 9.85 -7.74
CA MET A 164 -4.69 9.60 -6.53
C MET A 164 -3.19 9.63 -6.82
N LEU A 165 -2.45 10.35 -5.98
CA LEU A 165 -0.99 10.34 -5.96
C LEU A 165 -0.53 9.68 -4.66
N ILE A 166 0.32 8.67 -4.76
CA ILE A 166 1.03 8.09 -3.63
C ILE A 166 2.45 8.63 -3.64
N VAL A 167 2.80 9.40 -2.61
CA VAL A 167 4.12 9.98 -2.43
C VAL A 167 4.84 9.20 -1.34
N ARG A 168 5.95 8.54 -1.69
CA ARG A 168 6.79 7.82 -0.72
C ARG A 168 8.18 8.44 -0.65
N HIS A 169 8.66 8.73 0.55
CA HIS A 169 10.02 9.22 0.74
C HIS A 169 10.64 8.71 2.04
N GLY A 170 11.97 8.72 2.13
CA GLY A 170 12.66 8.42 3.38
C GLY A 170 12.44 9.55 4.40
N GLY A 171 11.95 9.20 5.59
CA GLY A 171 11.80 10.10 6.72
C GLY A 171 13.14 10.54 7.35
N PRO A 172 13.09 11.23 8.50
CA PRO A 172 14.30 11.61 9.23
C PRO A 172 15.14 10.38 9.61
N LEU A 173 16.46 10.56 9.76
CA LEU A 173 17.34 9.45 10.13
C LEU A 173 16.99 9.02 11.56
N SER A 174 16.60 7.77 11.71
CA SER A 174 16.34 7.13 13.01
C SER A 174 17.44 6.13 13.32
N SER A 175 17.56 5.76 14.60
CA SER A 175 18.48 4.72 15.04
C SER A 175 17.86 3.85 16.12
N VAL A 176 18.05 2.54 16.01
CA VAL A 176 17.77 1.58 17.08
C VAL A 176 19.06 0.94 17.55
N TYR A 177 19.16 0.65 18.85
CA TYR A 177 20.28 -0.11 19.39
C TYR A 177 20.01 -1.59 19.21
N ASN A 178 20.85 -2.25 18.41
CA ASN A 178 20.87 -3.69 18.36
C ASN A 178 21.84 -4.23 19.42
N HIS A 179 21.34 -5.08 20.30
CA HIS A 179 22.14 -5.77 21.30
C HIS A 179 22.71 -7.03 20.65
N ARG A 180 24.04 -7.10 20.57
CA ARG A 180 24.72 -8.31 20.11
C ARG A 180 24.89 -9.31 21.25
N ASP A 181 25.04 -10.57 20.91
CA ASP A 181 25.23 -11.68 21.86
C ASP A 181 26.49 -11.52 22.73
N ASP A 182 27.44 -10.67 22.34
CA ASP A 182 28.65 -10.30 23.10
C ASP A 182 28.42 -9.16 24.12
N GLY A 183 27.17 -8.73 24.32
CA GLY A 183 26.79 -7.66 25.23
C GLY A 183 27.08 -6.24 24.71
N ARG A 184 27.63 -6.10 23.49
CA ARG A 184 27.87 -4.78 22.87
C ARG A 184 26.61 -4.26 22.21
N ARG A 185 26.42 -2.94 22.29
CA ARG A 185 25.35 -2.22 21.58
C ARG A 185 25.91 -1.65 20.28
N ALA A 186 25.25 -1.93 19.16
CA ALA A 186 25.54 -1.29 17.88
C ALA A 186 24.31 -0.50 17.42
N ALA A 187 24.48 0.78 17.08
CA ALA A 187 23.40 1.55 16.48
C ALA A 187 23.18 1.09 15.03
N ILE A 188 21.94 0.73 14.71
CA ILE A 188 21.49 0.54 13.34
C ILE A 188 20.77 1.83 12.93
N TYR A 189 21.30 2.51 11.92
CA TYR A 189 20.70 3.71 11.36
C TYR A 189 19.80 3.34 10.17
N TYR A 190 18.57 3.84 10.16
CA TYR A 190 17.63 3.65 9.06
C TYR A 190 16.76 4.89 8.88
N ARG A 191 16.07 5.00 7.75
CA ARG A 191 15.05 6.05 7.53
C ARG A 191 13.70 5.34 7.43
N PRO A 192 12.74 5.62 8.32
CA PRO A 192 11.41 5.05 8.19
C PRO A 192 10.79 5.54 6.87
N PRO A 193 10.02 4.69 6.17
CA PRO A 193 9.25 5.13 5.02
C PRO A 193 8.16 6.10 5.50
N ASN A 194 8.10 7.27 4.88
CA ASN A 194 6.96 8.17 4.99
C ASN A 194 6.13 8.03 3.72
N GLU A 195 4.81 7.94 3.89
CA GLU A 195 3.85 7.90 2.80
C GLU A 195 2.78 8.97 3.00
N ALA A 196 2.45 9.67 1.92
CA ALA A 196 1.29 10.54 1.85
C ALA A 196 0.51 10.21 0.59
N THR A 197 -0.81 10.09 0.72
CA THR A 197 -1.75 9.95 -0.37
C THR A 197 -2.44 11.29 -0.61
N LEU A 198 -2.44 11.77 -1.85
CA LEU A 198 -3.16 12.96 -2.27
C LEU A 198 -4.26 12.54 -3.25
N ILE A 199 -5.49 12.99 -3.06
CA ILE A 199 -6.61 12.67 -3.95
C ILE A 199 -7.18 13.97 -4.51
N TYR A 200 -6.91 14.23 -5.77
CA TYR A 200 -7.50 15.37 -6.47
C TYR A 200 -8.81 14.96 -7.14
N THR A 201 -9.89 15.67 -6.83
CA THR A 201 -11.20 15.47 -7.46
C THR A 201 -11.51 16.68 -8.35
N PRO A 202 -11.33 16.59 -9.69
CA PRO A 202 -11.46 17.74 -10.59
C PRO A 202 -12.83 18.42 -10.53
N SER A 203 -13.91 17.65 -10.42
CA SER A 203 -15.27 18.18 -10.36
C SER A 203 -15.56 18.99 -9.10
N LEU A 204 -14.78 18.78 -8.04
CA LEU A 204 -14.87 19.51 -6.77
C LEU A 204 -13.76 20.55 -6.62
N GLN A 205 -12.80 20.57 -7.56
CA GLN A 205 -11.58 21.37 -7.46
C GLN A 205 -10.91 21.25 -6.09
N GLN A 206 -10.82 20.03 -5.57
CA GLN A 206 -10.38 19.79 -4.19
C GLN A 206 -9.32 18.71 -4.14
N ILE A 207 -8.30 18.92 -3.30
CA ILE A 207 -7.30 17.92 -2.95
C ILE A 207 -7.57 17.46 -1.52
N GLU A 208 -7.82 16.17 -1.35
CA GLU A 208 -7.85 15.48 -0.07
C GLU A 208 -6.42 14.96 0.23
N VAL A 209 -5.94 15.16 1.45
CA VAL A 209 -4.62 14.68 1.89
C VAL A 209 -4.81 13.64 3.00
N CYS A 210 -4.29 12.43 2.75
CA CYS A 210 -4.24 11.33 3.70
C CYS A 210 -2.77 10.99 3.98
N ALA A 211 -2.26 11.39 5.12
CA ALA A 211 -0.94 10.99 5.60
C ALA A 211 -1.07 10.57 7.07
N ASP A 212 -0.12 9.77 7.55
CA ASP A 212 0.00 9.57 9.00
C ASP A 212 0.20 10.96 9.63
N SER A 213 -0.77 11.36 10.46
CA SER A 213 -0.65 12.60 11.25
C SER A 213 0.69 12.52 11.98
N PRO A 214 1.55 13.55 11.90
CA PRO A 214 2.68 13.61 12.81
C PRO A 214 2.09 13.52 14.22
N LEU A 215 2.52 12.51 14.98
CA LEU A 215 2.26 12.46 16.41
C LEU A 215 2.78 13.79 16.97
N VAL A 216 1.85 14.69 17.30
CA VAL A 216 2.11 15.88 18.13
C VAL A 216 2.13 15.44 19.58
#